data_AF-A0A7S0QC03-F1
#
_entry.id   AF-A0A7S0QC03-F1
#
_cell.length_a   1.000
_cell.length_b   1.000
_cell.length_c   1.000
_cell.angle_alpha   90.00
_cell.angle_beta   90.00
_cell.angle_gamma   90.00
#
_symmetry.space_group_name_H-M   'P 1'
#
loop_
_entity.id
_entity.type
_entity.pdbx_description
1 polymer ?
#
loop_
_entity_poly.entity_id
_entity_poly.type
_entity_poly.pdbx_seq_one_letter_code
_entity_poly.pdbx_strand_id
1 'polypeptide(L)'
;TTCTSGWTEPGIGCAVIKNLGLSQDIQKAELNFNGCFCGATCLRVARDFIRAGEANAVIIVACEVASTHYDWTSTETERMISQSLFADGAASIVVAKEGIWRFSKTGSAIVPDSGHLLGLRPPMHEDESSYCMTLSKFVA
;
A
#
# COMPACT_ATOMS: atom_id res chain seq x y z
N THR A 1 -3.28 3.35 -3.58
CA THR A 1 -2.76 2.13 -2.98
C THR A 1 -3.18 2.08 -1.53
N THR A 2 -3.59 0.91 -1.08
CA THR A 2 -3.80 0.59 0.32
C THR A 2 -3.54 -0.90 0.53
N CYS A 3 -3.06 -1.25 1.71
CA CYS A 3 -2.76 -2.60 2.14
C CYS A 3 -3.55 -2.96 3.41
N THR A 4 -3.79 -2.00 4.30
CA THR A 4 -4.45 -2.23 5.59
C THR A 4 -5.81 -1.54 5.74
N SER A 5 -6.17 -0.59 4.89
CA SER A 5 -7.43 0.17 5.03
C SER A 5 -8.68 -0.59 4.54
N GLY A 6 -8.55 -1.89 4.25
CA GLY A 6 -9.61 -2.74 3.70
C GLY A 6 -9.90 -2.50 2.21
N TRP A 7 -10.80 -3.31 1.66
CA TRP A 7 -11.32 -3.16 0.31
C TRP A 7 -12.73 -2.60 0.34
N THR A 8 -12.94 -1.51 -0.38
CA THR A 8 -14.29 -1.02 -0.69
C THR A 8 -14.50 -1.12 -2.19
N GLU A 9 -15.70 -1.49 -2.60
CA GLU A 9 -16.15 -1.34 -3.99
C GLU A 9 -17.28 -0.32 -4.01
N PRO A 10 -17.10 0.85 -4.65
CA PRO A 10 -15.93 1.31 -5.41
C PRO A 10 -14.70 1.63 -4.54
N GLY A 11 -13.50 1.43 -5.10
CA GLY A 11 -12.23 1.71 -4.43
C GLY A 11 -11.96 3.19 -4.14
N ILE A 12 -10.96 3.46 -3.29
CA ILE A 12 -10.58 4.82 -2.86
C ILE A 12 -10.27 5.75 -4.04
N GLY A 13 -9.81 5.21 -5.18
CA GLY A 13 -9.56 6.00 -6.38
C GLY A 13 -10.81 6.75 -6.85
N CYS A 14 -12.00 6.15 -6.76
CA CYS A 14 -13.24 6.79 -7.14
C CYS A 14 -13.57 7.98 -6.21
N ALA A 15 -13.35 7.82 -4.90
CA ALA A 15 -13.52 8.90 -3.94
C ALA A 15 -12.52 10.04 -4.20
N VAL A 16 -11.27 9.73 -4.52
CA VAL A 16 -10.25 10.74 -4.87
C VAL A 16 -10.65 11.52 -6.12
N ILE A 17 -11.04 10.84 -7.19
CA ILE A 17 -11.48 11.47 -8.46
C ILE A 17 -12.62 12.45 -8.20
N LYS A 18 -13.65 11.99 -7.47
CA LYS A 18 -14.82 12.81 -7.15
C LYS A 18 -14.47 14.03 -6.29
N ASN A 19 -13.72 13.83 -5.20
CA ASN A 19 -13.44 14.90 -4.24
C ASN A 19 -12.44 15.94 -4.78
N LEU A 20 -11.54 15.55 -5.69
CA LEU A 20 -10.59 16.47 -6.31
C LEU A 20 -11.13 17.11 -7.61
N GLY A 21 -12.34 16.77 -8.04
CA GLY A 21 -12.92 17.29 -9.29
C GLY A 21 -12.12 16.88 -10.54
N LEU A 22 -11.49 15.70 -10.52
CA LEU A 22 -10.75 15.18 -11.66
C LEU A 22 -11.73 14.70 -12.74
N SER A 23 -11.21 14.56 -13.96
CA SER A 23 -12.00 14.03 -15.07
C SER A 23 -12.49 12.61 -14.77
N GLN A 24 -13.73 12.30 -15.16
CA GLN A 24 -14.34 10.99 -14.93
C GLN A 24 -13.81 9.91 -15.87
N ASP A 25 -13.14 10.29 -16.96
CA ASP A 25 -12.48 9.41 -17.92
C ASP A 25 -10.99 9.18 -17.61
N ILE A 26 -10.48 9.71 -16.48
CA ILE A 26 -9.08 9.55 -16.09
C ILE A 26 -8.73 8.08 -15.89
N GLN A 27 -7.57 7.68 -16.40
CA GLN A 27 -7.05 6.34 -16.15
C GLN A 27 -6.73 6.17 -14.65
N LYS A 28 -7.22 5.09 -14.05
CA LYS A 28 -6.95 4.73 -12.65
C LYS A 28 -6.40 3.32 -12.54
N ALA A 29 -5.43 3.13 -11.65
CA ALA A 29 -4.90 1.83 -11.27
C ALA A 29 -4.87 1.71 -9.75
N GLU A 30 -5.43 0.63 -9.22
CA GLU A 30 -5.41 0.33 -7.79
C GLU A 30 -4.50 -0.87 -7.53
N LEU A 31 -3.33 -0.60 -6.95
CA LEU A 31 -2.45 -1.64 -6.43
C LEU A 31 -2.80 -1.84 -4.97
N ASN A 32 -3.45 -2.96 -4.68
CA ASN A 32 -3.85 -3.35 -3.34
C ASN A 32 -3.03 -4.57 -2.90
N PHE A 33 -2.87 -4.80 -1.60
CA PHE A 33 -2.18 -5.99 -1.05
C PHE A 33 -0.71 -6.14 -1.49
N ASN A 34 -0.03 -5.03 -1.72
CA ASN A 34 1.38 -4.98 -2.10
C ASN A 34 2.30 -4.50 -0.96
N GLY A 35 1.78 -4.45 0.27
CA GLY A 35 2.52 -4.11 1.49
C GLY A 35 3.30 -2.80 1.43
N CYS A 36 4.30 -2.69 2.32
CA CYS A 36 5.07 -1.47 2.53
C CYS A 36 5.87 -1.01 1.31
N PHE A 37 6.18 -1.88 0.35
CA PHE A 37 6.95 -1.52 -0.86
C PHE A 37 6.07 -0.95 -1.97
N CYS A 38 4.74 -0.95 -1.82
CA CYS A 38 3.83 -0.56 -2.90
C CYS A 38 4.05 0.88 -3.38
N GLY A 39 4.44 1.80 -2.50
CA GLY A 39 4.78 3.18 -2.88
C GLY A 39 5.88 3.23 -3.95
N ALA A 40 6.94 2.42 -3.80
CA ALA A 40 8.01 2.31 -4.79
C ALA A 40 7.52 1.70 -6.09
N THR A 41 6.64 0.68 -6.03
CA THR A 41 6.00 0.10 -7.22
C THR A 41 5.17 1.14 -7.97
N CYS A 42 4.35 1.93 -7.26
CA CYS A 42 3.56 3.00 -7.86
C CYS A 42 4.44 4.05 -8.55
N LEU A 43 5.59 4.41 -7.97
CA LEU A 43 6.57 5.29 -8.62
C LEU A 43 7.10 4.70 -9.93
N ARG A 44 7.38 3.39 -9.99
CA ARG A 44 7.79 2.73 -11.25
C ARG A 44 6.69 2.79 -12.30
N VAL A 45 5.48 2.43 -11.90
CA VAL A 45 4.31 2.42 -12.79
C VAL A 45 4.06 3.82 -13.34
N ALA A 46 4.02 4.85 -12.49
CA ALA A 46 3.84 6.23 -12.90
C ALA A 46 4.91 6.70 -13.90
N ARG A 47 6.19 6.38 -13.64
CA ARG A 47 7.28 6.67 -14.59
C ARG A 47 7.03 6.01 -15.95
N ASP A 48 6.63 4.75 -15.95
CA ASP A 48 6.46 3.97 -17.18
C ASP A 48 5.27 4.51 -18.01
N PHE A 49 4.15 4.89 -17.36
CA PHE A 49 3.03 5.59 -18.01
C PHE A 49 3.46 6.93 -18.65
N ILE A 50 4.22 7.76 -17.91
CA ILE A 50 4.67 9.07 -18.41
C ILE A 50 5.66 8.92 -19.58
N ARG A 51 6.55 7.92 -19.51
CA ARG A 51 7.51 7.62 -20.58
C ARG A 51 6.85 7.05 -21.83
N ALA A 52 5.78 6.27 -21.66
CA ALA A 52 5.00 5.74 -22.78
C ALA A 52 4.20 6.84 -23.50
N GLY A 53 4.04 8.02 -22.90
CA GLY A 53 3.25 9.12 -23.47
C GLY A 53 1.76 9.05 -23.14
N GLU A 54 1.35 8.11 -22.27
CA GLU A 54 -0.03 7.90 -21.85
C GLU A 54 -0.51 8.96 -20.84
N ALA A 55 0.41 9.65 -20.18
CA ALA A 55 0.10 10.71 -19.22
C ALA A 55 1.18 11.79 -19.16
N ASN A 56 0.77 13.03 -18.91
CA ASN A 56 1.69 14.14 -18.63
C ASN A 56 2.12 14.17 -17.15
N ALA A 57 1.22 13.74 -16.26
CA ALA A 57 1.46 13.61 -14.84
C ALA A 57 0.60 12.49 -14.26
N VAL A 58 1.04 11.89 -13.16
CA VAL A 58 0.34 10.83 -12.43
C VAL A 58 0.29 11.20 -10.96
N ILE A 59 -0.90 11.12 -10.36
CA ILE A 59 -1.09 11.29 -8.91
C ILE A 59 -1.06 9.90 -8.28
N ILE A 60 -0.15 9.71 -7.33
CA ILE A 60 -0.08 8.50 -6.50
C ILE A 60 -0.63 8.85 -5.13
N VAL A 61 -1.63 8.11 -4.67
CA VAL A 61 -2.22 8.24 -3.33
C VAL A 61 -2.01 6.95 -2.57
N ALA A 62 -1.44 7.06 -1.37
CA ALA A 62 -1.31 5.98 -0.40
C ALA A 62 -2.12 6.32 0.86
N CYS A 63 -2.93 5.39 1.34
CA CYS A 63 -3.70 5.53 2.57
C CYS A 63 -3.72 4.18 3.29
N GLU A 64 -3.21 4.14 4.51
CA GLU A 64 -3.07 2.95 5.34
C GLU A 64 -3.70 3.21 6.71
N VAL A 65 -4.54 2.29 7.18
CA VAL A 65 -5.20 2.35 8.48
C VAL A 65 -4.97 1.03 9.22
N ALA A 66 -3.71 0.80 9.61
CA ALA A 66 -3.26 -0.43 10.26
C ALA A 66 -3.89 -0.65 11.65
N SER A 67 -4.31 0.41 12.33
CA SER A 67 -4.96 0.35 13.64
C SER A 67 -6.27 -0.44 13.61
N THR A 68 -6.94 -0.55 12.46
CA THR A 68 -8.16 -1.36 12.29
C THR A 68 -7.91 -2.87 12.45
N HIS A 69 -6.66 -3.30 12.40
CA HIS A 69 -6.25 -4.70 12.59
C HIS A 69 -5.72 -4.98 14.00
N TYR A 70 -5.84 -4.01 14.91
CA TYR A 70 -5.45 -4.20 16.31
C TYR A 70 -6.28 -5.31 16.97
N ASP A 71 -5.60 -6.21 17.68
CA ASP A 71 -6.16 -7.35 18.37
C ASP A 71 -5.69 -7.35 19.82
N TRP A 72 -6.55 -6.83 20.69
CA TRP A 72 -6.30 -6.67 22.12
C TRP A 72 -6.22 -8.01 22.88
N THR A 73 -6.69 -9.11 22.28
CA THR A 73 -6.66 -10.45 22.89
C THR A 73 -5.37 -11.20 22.60
N SER A 74 -4.64 -10.76 21.57
CA SER A 74 -3.42 -11.41 21.11
C SER A 74 -2.30 -11.33 22.15
N THR A 75 -1.80 -12.48 22.57
CA THR A 75 -0.62 -12.62 23.45
C THR A 75 0.64 -13.09 22.71
N GLU A 76 0.53 -13.37 21.41
CA GLU A 76 1.66 -13.81 20.59
C GLU A 76 2.63 -12.64 20.36
N THR A 77 3.92 -12.87 20.64
CA THR A 77 4.96 -11.83 20.55
C THR A 77 5.03 -11.20 19.15
N GLU A 78 4.94 -11.99 18.09
CA GLU A 78 5.01 -11.51 16.70
C GLU A 78 3.86 -10.56 16.35
N ARG A 79 2.66 -10.85 16.86
CA ARG A 79 1.48 -10.00 16.71
C ARG A 79 1.61 -8.73 17.56
N MET A 80 2.08 -8.84 18.81
CA MET A 80 2.30 -7.67 19.68
C MET A 80 3.32 -6.70 19.08
N ILE A 81 4.45 -7.21 18.54
CA ILE A 81 5.45 -6.39 17.86
C ILE A 81 4.80 -5.69 16.66
N SER A 82 4.10 -6.45 15.80
CA SER A 82 3.44 -5.89 14.62
C SER A 82 2.48 -4.76 15.00
N GLN A 83 1.58 -4.99 15.97
CA GLN A 83 0.61 -3.99 16.41
C GLN A 83 1.26 -2.75 17.04
N SER A 84 2.46 -2.86 17.59
CA SER A 84 3.21 -1.71 18.13
C SER A 84 3.99 -0.92 17.07
N LEU A 85 4.33 -1.56 15.95
CA LEU A 85 5.18 -1.00 14.89
C LEU A 85 4.37 -0.25 13.83
N PHE A 86 3.23 -0.80 13.43
CA PHE A 86 2.44 -0.25 12.34
C PHE A 86 1.44 0.79 12.83
N ALA A 87 1.25 1.83 12.03
CA ALA A 87 0.41 2.97 12.34
C ALA A 87 -0.39 3.42 11.11
N ASP A 88 -1.35 4.29 11.36
CA ASP A 88 -2.18 4.89 10.31
C ASP A 88 -1.44 6.04 9.63
N GLY A 89 -1.68 6.22 8.34
CA GLY A 89 -1.07 7.32 7.58
C GLY A 89 -1.62 7.45 6.17
N ALA A 90 -1.55 8.67 5.64
CA ALA A 90 -1.87 8.95 4.25
C ALA A 90 -0.83 9.88 3.64
N ALA A 91 -0.51 9.66 2.38
CA ALA A 91 0.43 10.45 1.62
C ALA A 91 0.01 10.51 0.14
N SER A 92 0.42 11.58 -0.55
CA SER A 92 0.22 11.72 -1.98
C SER A 92 1.44 12.38 -2.63
N ILE A 93 1.74 11.97 -3.86
CA ILE A 93 2.79 12.57 -4.68
C ILE A 93 2.31 12.73 -6.12
N VAL A 94 2.79 13.79 -6.77
CA VAL A 94 2.61 14.00 -8.20
C VAL A 94 3.91 13.68 -8.91
N VAL A 95 3.85 12.75 -9.86
CA VAL A 95 4.98 12.39 -10.73
C VAL A 95 4.75 13.03 -12.09
N ALA A 96 5.76 13.71 -12.61
CA ALA A 96 5.76 14.35 -13.92
C ALA A 96 7.13 14.18 -14.58
N LYS A 97 7.26 14.63 -15.85
CA LYS A 97 8.55 14.61 -16.56
C LYS A 97 9.63 15.44 -15.87
N GLU A 98 9.23 16.55 -15.25
CA GLU A 98 10.11 17.50 -14.57
C GLU A 98 9.68 17.69 -13.12
N GLY A 99 10.64 17.90 -12.22
CA GLY A 99 10.39 18.11 -10.80
C GLY A 99 11.67 18.41 -10.00
N ILE A 100 11.49 18.89 -8.77
CA ILE A 100 12.57 19.17 -7.82
C ILE A 100 13.28 17.90 -7.33
N TRP A 101 12.51 16.81 -7.19
CA TRP A 101 13.01 15.50 -6.82
C TRP A 101 13.01 14.60 -8.06
N ARG A 102 14.15 13.98 -8.36
CA ARG A 102 14.30 13.10 -9.52
C ARG A 102 14.85 11.75 -9.08
N PHE A 103 14.25 10.68 -9.56
CA PHE A 103 14.78 9.33 -9.43
C PHE A 103 15.23 8.83 -10.81
N SER A 104 16.47 8.36 -10.90
CA SER A 104 17.08 7.96 -12.17
C SER A 104 16.86 6.48 -12.49
N LYS A 105 16.71 5.65 -11.45
CA LYS A 105 16.62 4.19 -11.55
C LYS A 105 15.57 3.67 -10.58
N THR A 106 15.03 2.51 -10.91
CA THR A 106 14.11 1.77 -10.05
C THR A 106 14.44 0.29 -10.15
N GLY A 107 14.11 -0.48 -9.13
CA GLY A 107 14.34 -1.92 -9.09
C GLY A 107 13.42 -2.59 -8.07
N SER A 108 13.27 -3.91 -8.21
CA SER A 108 12.60 -4.76 -7.23
C SER A 108 13.24 -6.14 -7.27
N ALA A 109 13.31 -6.81 -6.13
CA ALA A 109 13.76 -8.18 -6.02
C ALA A 109 12.87 -8.92 -5.02
N ILE A 110 12.74 -10.22 -5.22
CA ILE A 110 12.13 -11.12 -4.25
C ILE A 110 13.28 -11.76 -3.47
N VAL A 111 13.19 -11.75 -2.15
CA VAL A 111 14.12 -12.50 -1.30
C VAL A 111 13.66 -13.96 -1.28
N PRO A 112 14.51 -14.92 -1.70
CA PRO A 112 14.13 -16.34 -1.67
C PRO A 112 13.75 -16.80 -0.27
N ASP A 113 12.76 -17.69 -0.18
CA ASP A 113 12.32 -18.36 1.06
C ASP A 113 11.90 -17.42 2.22
N SER A 114 11.58 -16.16 1.95
CA SER A 114 11.27 -15.16 2.97
C SER A 114 9.77 -14.94 3.23
N GLY A 115 8.88 -15.66 2.53
CA GLY A 115 7.43 -15.40 2.55
C GLY A 115 6.77 -15.58 3.92
N HIS A 116 7.40 -16.33 4.83
CA HIS A 116 6.92 -16.58 6.19
C HIS A 116 7.40 -15.51 7.20
N LEU A 117 8.26 -14.58 6.79
CA LEU A 117 8.87 -13.59 7.70
C LEU A 117 8.01 -12.35 7.90
N LEU A 118 7.23 -11.96 6.89
CA LEU A 118 6.34 -10.80 6.94
C LEU A 118 5.09 -11.11 6.10
N GLY A 119 3.91 -10.97 6.69
CA GLY A 119 2.67 -11.28 6.00
C GLY A 119 1.45 -10.56 6.57
N LEU A 120 0.46 -10.36 5.70
CA LEU A 120 -0.89 -9.95 6.04
C LEU A 120 -1.84 -10.97 5.43
N ARG A 121 -2.62 -11.66 6.25
CA ARG A 121 -3.58 -12.67 5.80
C ARG A 121 -4.99 -12.33 6.26
N PRO A 122 -6.03 -12.73 5.51
CA PRO A 122 -7.40 -12.63 6.01
C PRO A 122 -7.59 -13.48 7.28
N PRO A 123 -8.63 -13.19 8.08
CA PRO A 123 -9.02 -14.05 9.18
C PRO A 123 -9.37 -15.45 8.65
N MET A 124 -8.83 -16.47 9.30
CA MET A 124 -9.02 -17.88 8.91
C MET A 124 -9.85 -18.68 9.92
N HIS A 125 -10.09 -18.11 11.11
CA HIS A 125 -10.83 -18.73 12.21
C HIS A 125 -11.92 -17.78 12.70
N GLU A 126 -12.99 -18.31 13.31
CA GLU A 126 -14.16 -17.53 13.75
C GLU A 126 -13.86 -16.51 14.84
N ASP A 127 -12.77 -16.71 15.60
CA ASP A 127 -12.27 -15.80 16.62
C ASP A 127 -11.45 -14.62 16.04
N GLU A 128 -11.08 -14.68 14.76
CA GLU A 128 -10.35 -13.61 14.09
C GLU A 128 -11.33 -12.64 13.40
N SER A 129 -11.40 -11.40 13.90
CA SER A 129 -12.30 -10.36 13.35
C SER A 129 -11.62 -9.44 12.33
N SER A 130 -10.30 -9.55 12.16
CA SER A 130 -9.50 -8.64 11.33
C SER A 130 -8.38 -9.39 10.59
N TYR A 131 -7.72 -8.70 9.66
CA TYR A 131 -6.54 -9.26 9.00
C TYR A 131 -5.43 -9.48 10.02
N CYS A 132 -4.81 -10.66 9.96
CA CYS A 132 -3.71 -11.00 10.83
C CYS A 132 -2.39 -10.56 10.18
N MET A 133 -1.72 -9.60 10.82
CA MET A 133 -0.37 -9.18 10.47
C MET A 133 0.65 -9.96 11.28
N THR A 134 1.68 -10.45 10.60
CA THR A 134 2.74 -11.28 11.19
C THR A 134 4.09 -10.70 10.84
N LEU A 135 4.97 -10.61 11.82
CA LEU A 135 6.36 -10.21 11.66
C LEU A 135 7.20 -11.17 12.49
N SER A 136 8.02 -11.96 11.81
CA SER A 136 8.83 -12.96 12.49
C SER A 136 9.85 -12.29 13.42
N LYS A 137 10.00 -12.83 14.63
CA LYS A 137 10.99 -12.36 15.61
C LYS A 137 12.45 -12.39 15.11
N PHE A 138 12.75 -13.09 14.02
CA PHE A 138 14.09 -13.17 13.44
C PHE A 138 14.43 -11.99 12.51
N VAL A 139 13.45 -11.11 12.23
CA VAL A 139 13.60 -9.89 11.42
C VAL A 139 13.12 -8.62 12.14
N ALA A 140 12.62 -8.75 13.38
CA ALA A 140 12.17 -7.64 14.22
C ALA A 140 13.29 -7.07 15.09
#